data_AF-A0A367PUF1-F1
#
_entry.id   AF-A0A367PUF1-F1
#
_cell.length_a   1.000
_cell.length_b   1.000
_cell.length_c   1.000
_cell.angle_alpha   90.00
_cell.angle_beta   90.00
_cell.angle_gamma   90.00
#
_symmetry.space_group_name_H-M   'P 1'
#
loop_
_entity.id
_entity.type
_entity.pdbx_description
1 polymer ?
#
loop_
_entity_poly.entity_id
_entity_poly.type
_entity_poly.pdbx_seq_one_letter_code
_entity_poly.pdbx_strand_id
1 'polypeptide(L)'
;MATQNTTRRLRPQLISEDVSSWYGLQTVSTYETNRADASAAKLQQAYQAMLAQQQTETEKQALYRAAADAARLAEWEFHNTVLAMKQVVRGQYGLDSDQAQAVGLKKKSDYKRPSRKKSVTS
;
A
#
# COMPACT_ATOMS: atom_id res chain seq x y z
N MET A 1 -0.28 -34.60 -16.30
CA MET A 1 -1.06 -33.34 -16.30
C MET A 1 -0.09 -32.21 -16.08
N ALA A 2 -0.12 -31.15 -16.89
CA ALA A 2 0.79 -30.02 -16.72
C ALA A 2 0.54 -29.33 -15.37
N THR A 3 1.60 -29.07 -14.61
CA THR A 3 1.55 -28.32 -13.36
C THR A 3 1.16 -26.88 -13.66
N GLN A 4 -0.07 -26.50 -13.31
CA GLN A 4 -0.56 -25.14 -13.48
C GLN A 4 0.12 -24.22 -12.47
N ASN A 5 0.67 -23.10 -12.95
CA ASN A 5 1.27 -22.10 -12.08
C ASN A 5 0.16 -21.26 -11.43
N THR A 6 -0.17 -21.55 -10.16
CA THR A 6 -1.20 -20.86 -9.38
C THR A 6 -0.71 -19.63 -8.64
N THR A 7 0.58 -19.31 -8.73
CA THR A 7 1.18 -18.13 -8.08
C THR A 7 0.76 -16.82 -8.76
N ARG A 8 0.39 -16.89 -10.04
CA ARG A 8 -0.03 -15.71 -10.82
C ARG A 8 -1.54 -15.68 -10.97
N ARG A 9 -2.12 -14.48 -10.87
CA ARG A 9 -3.53 -14.26 -11.18
C ARG A 9 -3.79 -14.62 -12.64
N LEU A 10 -4.91 -15.29 -12.90
CA LEU A 10 -5.39 -15.51 -14.26
C LEU A 10 -5.64 -14.18 -14.96
N ARG A 11 -5.47 -14.16 -16.27
CA ARG A 11 -5.74 -12.97 -17.08
C ARG A 11 -7.24 -12.64 -16.95
N PRO A 12 -7.62 -11.37 -16.73
CA PRO A 12 -9.04 -10.99 -16.63
C PRO A 12 -9.87 -11.44 -17.84
N GLN A 13 -9.27 -11.39 -19.03
CA GLN A 13 -9.90 -11.85 -20.26
C GLN A 13 -10.24 -13.34 -20.23
N LEU A 14 -9.35 -14.18 -19.70
CA LEU A 14 -9.59 -15.62 -19.59
C LEU A 14 -10.77 -15.89 -18.63
N ILE A 15 -10.82 -15.20 -17.50
CA ILE A 15 -11.94 -15.32 -16.54
C ILE A 15 -13.26 -14.89 -17.22
N SER A 16 -13.26 -13.83 -18.02
CA SER A 16 -14.48 -13.41 -18.72
C SER A 16 -14.93 -14.40 -19.79
N GLU A 17 -14.00 -15.05 -20.48
CA GLU A 17 -14.28 -16.11 -21.46
C GLU A 17 -14.82 -17.36 -20.76
N ASP A 18 -14.26 -17.74 -19.61
CA ASP A 18 -14.73 -18.86 -18.79
C ASP A 18 -16.15 -18.61 -18.26
N VAL A 19 -16.43 -17.40 -17.77
CA VAL A 19 -17.77 -17.01 -17.30
C VAL A 19 -18.79 -17.01 -18.44
N SER A 20 -18.40 -16.53 -19.62
CA SER A 20 -19.27 -16.56 -20.80
C SER A 20 -19.57 -18.00 -21.23
N SER A 21 -18.56 -18.87 -21.18
CA SER A 21 -18.71 -20.30 -21.46
C SER A 21 -19.62 -21.00 -20.43
N TRP A 22 -19.52 -20.63 -19.15
CA TRP A 22 -20.43 -21.10 -18.11
C TRP A 22 -21.88 -20.67 -18.35
N TYR A 23 -22.13 -19.42 -18.73
CA TYR A 23 -23.48 -18.96 -19.09
C TYR A 23 -24.01 -19.67 -20.34
N GLY A 24 -23.14 -19.91 -21.33
CA GLY A 24 -23.50 -20.71 -22.51
C GLY A 24 -23.95 -22.13 -22.12
N LEU A 25 -23.28 -22.76 -21.15
CA LEU A 25 -23.63 -24.09 -20.66
C LEU A 25 -25.05 -24.15 -20.06
N GLN A 26 -25.51 -23.06 -19.43
CA GLN A 26 -26.88 -23.01 -18.87
C GLN A 26 -27.98 -23.14 -19.93
N THR A 27 -27.66 -22.88 -21.20
CA THR A 27 -28.59 -23.09 -22.32
C THR A 27 -28.70 -24.56 -22.74
N VAL A 28 -27.72 -25.39 -22.36
CA VAL A 28 -27.69 -26.82 -22.68
C VAL A 28 -28.35 -27.60 -21.56
N SER A 29 -29.68 -27.75 -21.64
CA SER A 29 -30.48 -28.45 -20.62
C SER A 29 -30.21 -29.94 -20.49
N THR A 30 -29.51 -30.54 -21.47
CA THR A 30 -29.18 -31.97 -21.52
C THR A 30 -27.74 -32.29 -21.14
N TYR A 31 -27.00 -31.32 -20.60
CA TYR A 31 -25.60 -31.53 -20.23
C TYR A 31 -25.48 -32.42 -18.99
N GLU A 32 -25.12 -33.68 -19.23
CA GLU A 32 -24.83 -34.68 -18.20
C GLU A 32 -23.42 -35.24 -18.40
N THR A 33 -22.64 -35.34 -17.32
CA THR A 33 -21.30 -35.94 -17.40
C THR A 33 -21.06 -36.89 -16.25
N ASN A 34 -20.38 -38.01 -16.55
CA ASN A 34 -19.96 -38.97 -15.53
C ASN A 34 -18.74 -38.50 -14.74
N ARG A 35 -18.12 -37.38 -15.14
CA ARG A 35 -16.93 -36.83 -14.50
C ARG A 35 -17.35 -35.84 -13.43
N ALA A 36 -17.20 -36.21 -12.15
CA ALA A 36 -17.54 -35.35 -11.01
C ALA A 36 -16.89 -33.96 -11.08
N ASP A 37 -15.67 -33.87 -11.63
CA ASP A 37 -14.93 -32.61 -11.82
C ASP A 37 -15.56 -31.64 -12.82
N ALA A 38 -16.30 -32.16 -13.80
CA ALA A 38 -16.94 -31.38 -14.86
C ALA A 38 -18.47 -31.29 -14.66
N SER A 39 -18.96 -31.63 -13.48
CA SER A 39 -20.39 -31.52 -13.16
C SER A 39 -20.81 -30.05 -13.09
N ALA A 40 -22.04 -29.76 -13.51
CA ALA A 40 -22.62 -28.41 -13.44
C ALA A 40 -22.63 -27.88 -12.00
N ALA A 41 -22.90 -28.75 -11.01
CA ALA A 41 -22.87 -28.39 -9.60
C ALA A 41 -21.48 -27.91 -9.13
N LYS A 42 -20.41 -28.61 -9.55
CA LYS A 42 -19.04 -28.23 -9.18
C LYS A 42 -18.58 -26.95 -9.88
N LEU A 43 -18.98 -26.74 -11.14
CA LEU A 43 -18.75 -25.48 -11.86
C LEU A 43 -19.46 -24.31 -11.17
N GLN A 44 -20.73 -24.49 -10.78
CA GLN A 44 -21.48 -23.48 -10.03
C GLN A 44 -20.81 -23.16 -8.68
N GLN A 45 -20.41 -24.19 -7.93
CA GLN A 45 -19.72 -24.02 -6.66
C GLN A 45 -18.39 -23.27 -6.83
N ALA A 46 -17.59 -23.63 -7.84
CA ALA A 46 -16.33 -22.96 -8.14
C ALA A 46 -16.53 -21.49 -8.54
N TYR A 47 -17.56 -21.20 -9.33
CA TYR A 47 -17.92 -19.83 -9.72
C TYR A 47 -18.32 -18.98 -8.50
N GLN A 48 -19.18 -19.50 -7.62
CA GLN A 48 -19.59 -18.81 -6.39
C GLN A 48 -18.42 -18.59 -5.44
N ALA A 49 -17.55 -19.59 -5.28
CA ALA A 49 -16.34 -19.48 -4.48
C ALA A 49 -15.40 -18.40 -5.04
N MET A 50 -15.22 -18.34 -6.37
CA MET A 50 -14.41 -17.31 -7.02
C MET A 50 -14.92 -15.91 -6.68
N LEU A 51 -16.23 -15.66 -6.83
CA LEU A 51 -16.82 -14.36 -6.52
C LEU A 51 -16.66 -13.97 -5.05
N ALA A 52 -16.95 -14.90 -4.13
CA ALA A 52 -16.82 -14.66 -2.69
C ALA A 52 -15.38 -14.30 -2.28
N GLN A 53 -14.38 -14.99 -2.86
CA GLN A 53 -12.98 -14.71 -2.58
C GLN A 53 -12.52 -13.38 -3.19
N GLN A 54 -12.96 -13.03 -4.40
CA GLN A 54 -12.68 -11.73 -5.02
C GLN A 54 -13.29 -10.56 -4.23
N GLN A 55 -14.50 -10.74 -3.70
CA GLN A 55 -15.12 -9.77 -2.82
C GLN A 55 -14.31 -9.58 -1.54
N THR A 56 -13.96 -10.69 -0.87
CA THR A 56 -13.15 -10.67 0.36
C THR A 56 -11.79 -9.99 0.14
N GLU A 57 -11.14 -10.23 -1.00
CA GLU A 57 -9.90 -9.56 -1.38
C GLU A 57 -10.07 -8.04 -1.45
N THR A 58 -11.14 -7.59 -2.13
CA THR A 58 -11.43 -6.16 -2.31
C THR A 58 -11.72 -5.47 -0.98
N GLU A 59 -12.52 -6.11 -0.11
CA GLU A 59 -12.84 -5.61 1.23
C GLU A 59 -11.57 -5.45 2.07
N LYS A 60 -10.70 -6.47 2.11
CA LYS A 60 -9.43 -6.41 2.85
C LYS A 60 -8.48 -5.37 2.27
N GLN A 61 -8.43 -5.21 0.95
CA GLN A 61 -7.60 -4.20 0.32
C GLN A 61 -8.07 -2.79 0.68
N ALA A 62 -9.38 -2.55 0.75
CA ALA A 62 -9.94 -1.27 1.18
C ALA A 62 -9.60 -0.98 2.65
N LEU A 63 -9.75 -1.97 3.54
CA LEU A 63 -9.39 -1.84 4.94
C LEU A 63 -7.88 -1.56 5.14
N TYR A 64 -7.04 -2.27 4.40
CA TYR A 64 -5.59 -2.04 4.42
C TYR A 64 -5.24 -0.62 3.98
N ARG A 65 -5.86 -0.13 2.90
CA ARG A 65 -5.66 1.25 2.42
C ARG A 65 -6.06 2.27 3.49
N ALA A 66 -7.22 2.10 4.11
CA ALA A 66 -7.68 2.97 5.19
C ALA A 66 -6.71 2.98 6.39
N ALA A 67 -6.23 1.79 6.81
CA ALA A 67 -5.25 1.68 7.89
C ALA A 67 -3.90 2.33 7.53
N ALA A 68 -3.43 2.14 6.30
CA ALA A 68 -2.19 2.75 5.82
C ALA A 68 -2.27 4.28 5.75
N ASP A 69 -3.42 4.82 5.36
CA ASP A 69 -3.65 6.26 5.33
C ASP A 69 -3.70 6.85 6.74
N ALA A 70 -4.34 6.16 7.70
CA ALA A 70 -4.36 6.56 9.11
C ALA A 70 -2.94 6.56 9.72
N ALA A 71 -2.13 5.53 9.44
CA ALA A 71 -0.75 5.47 9.89
C ALA A 71 0.07 6.65 9.34
N ARG A 72 -0.08 6.96 8.05
CA ARG A 72 0.61 8.10 7.42
C ARG A 72 0.25 9.44 8.07
N LEU A 73 -1.03 9.65 8.42
CA LEU A 73 -1.45 10.88 9.10
C LEU A 73 -0.82 10.99 10.50
N ALA A 74 -0.80 9.89 11.26
CA ALA A 74 -0.18 9.85 12.57
C ALA A 74 1.35 10.10 12.50
N GLU A 75 2.02 9.55 11.49
CA GLU A 75 3.45 9.83 11.24
C GLU A 75 3.72 11.30 10.99
N TRP A 76 2.87 11.97 10.19
CA TRP A 76 2.98 13.41 9.94
C TRP A 76 2.74 14.25 11.19
N GLU A 77 1.75 13.89 12.00
CA GLU A 77 1.48 14.57 13.27
C GLU A 77 2.67 14.42 14.24
N PHE A 78 3.20 13.21 14.36
CA PHE A 78 4.40 12.96 15.15
C PHE A 78 5.61 13.77 14.63
N HIS A 79 5.81 13.82 13.32
CA HIS A 79 6.89 14.63 12.74
C HIS A 79 6.74 16.11 13.09
N ASN A 80 5.53 16.66 12.95
CA ASN A 80 5.25 18.06 13.23
C ASN A 80 5.44 18.43 14.70
N THR A 81 5.00 17.55 15.62
CA THR A 81 5.21 17.75 17.06
C THR A 81 6.69 17.69 17.43
N VAL A 82 7.47 16.79 16.82
CA VAL A 82 8.93 16.75 16.99
C VAL A 82 9.59 18.03 16.46
N LEU A 83 9.15 18.55 15.31
CA LEU A 83 9.66 19.83 14.81
C LEU A 83 9.35 20.99 15.76
N ALA A 84 8.11 21.07 16.27
CA ALA A 84 7.72 22.08 17.25
C ALA A 84 8.55 21.97 18.53
N MET A 85 8.75 20.76 19.06
CA MET A 85 9.64 20.51 20.21
C MET A 85 11.05 21.03 19.95
N LYS A 86 11.65 20.71 18.79
CA LYS A 86 12.98 21.21 18.43
C LYS A 86 13.04 22.74 18.37
N GLN A 87 11.98 23.39 17.87
CA GLN A 87 11.89 24.84 17.85
C GLN A 87 11.82 25.45 19.25
N VAL A 88 11.02 24.86 20.15
CA VAL A 88 10.91 25.30 21.55
C VAL A 88 12.24 25.14 22.28
N VAL A 89 12.91 23.98 22.15
CA VAL A 89 14.23 23.75 22.75
C VAL A 89 15.24 24.78 22.26
N ARG A 90 15.22 25.08 20.95
CA ARG A 90 16.09 26.11 20.37
C ARG A 90 15.79 27.52 20.90
N GLY A 91 14.52 27.84 21.10
CA GLY A 91 14.09 29.14 21.66
C GLY A 91 14.43 29.30 23.14
N GLN A 92 14.24 28.24 23.93
CA GLN A 92 14.42 28.25 25.38
C GLN A 92 15.90 28.24 25.80
N TYR A 93 16.71 27.38 25.18
CA TYR A 93 18.12 27.19 25.58
C TYR A 93 19.10 27.94 24.67
N GLY A 94 18.65 28.42 23.52
CA GLY A 94 19.48 29.14 22.55
C GLY A 94 20.26 28.20 21.62
N LEU A 95 20.73 28.79 20.51
CA LEU A 95 21.33 28.10 19.36
C LEU A 95 22.70 27.44 19.61
N ASP A 96 23.38 27.76 20.70
CA ASP A 96 24.74 27.27 21.00
C ASP A 96 24.78 26.36 22.23
N SER A 97 23.61 25.95 22.72
CA SER A 97 23.45 25.14 23.92
C SER A 97 23.62 23.63 23.68
N ASP A 98 24.08 22.90 24.69
CA ASP A 98 24.20 21.44 24.65
C ASP A 98 22.82 20.76 24.52
N GLN A 99 21.78 21.39 25.06
CA GLN A 99 20.39 20.93 24.98
C GLN A 99 19.85 20.99 23.55
N ALA A 100 20.18 22.04 22.79
CA ALA A 100 19.86 22.11 21.36
C ALA A 100 20.63 21.04 20.55
N GLN A 101 21.89 20.78 20.93
CA GLN A 101 22.68 19.72 20.31
C GLN A 101 22.11 18.32 20.56
N ALA A 102 21.61 18.06 21.77
CA ALA A 102 21.02 16.78 22.15
C ALA A 102 19.76 16.43 21.33
N VAL A 103 18.97 17.41 20.90
CA VAL A 103 17.79 17.19 20.03
C VAL A 103 18.14 17.14 18.53
N GLY A 104 19.43 17.01 18.21
CA GLY A 104 19.96 16.86 16.86
C GLY A 104 20.07 18.17 16.06
N LEU A 105 20.06 19.33 16.72
CA LEU A 105 20.37 20.61 16.08
C LEU A 105 21.88 20.86 16.15
N LYS A 106 22.46 21.42 15.09
CA LYS A 106 23.87 21.80 15.09
C LYS A 106 24.08 23.11 15.84
N LYS A 107 25.10 23.19 16.70
CA LYS A 107 25.49 24.43 17.38
C LYS A 107 25.85 25.53 16.40
N LYS A 108 25.56 26.77 16.77
CA LYS A 108 25.90 27.95 15.95
C LYS A 108 27.42 28.11 15.79
N SER A 109 28.18 27.79 16.82
CA SER A 109 29.65 27.78 16.79
C SER A 109 30.22 26.81 15.75
N ASP A 110 29.58 25.67 15.53
CA ASP A 110 29.99 24.67 14.53
C ASP A 110 29.56 25.01 13.09
N TYR A 111 28.75 26.06 12.92
CA TYR A 111 28.32 26.50 11.59
C TYR A 111 29.46 27.27 10.90
N LYS A 112 29.85 26.84 9.69
CA LYS A 112 30.84 27.55 8.88
C LYS A 112 30.37 28.97 8.63
N ARG A 113 31.07 29.96 9.19
CA ARG A 113 30.73 31.38 9.00
C ARG A 113 30.76 31.72 7.51
N PRO A 114 29.74 32.42 6.98
CA PRO A 114 29.80 32.95 5.63
C PRO A 114 31.04 33.84 5.51
N SER A 115 31.97 33.52 4.60
CA SER A 115 33.08 34.43 4.32
C SER A 115 32.50 35.58 3.49
N ARG A 116 32.62 36.81 4.01
CA ARG A 116 32.23 38.00 3.27
C ARG A 116 33.24 38.15 2.14
N LYS A 117 32.86 37.85 0.89
CA LYS A 117 33.68 38.20 -0.27
C LYS A 117 33.88 39.72 -0.22
N LYS A 118 35.13 40.16 -0.04
CA LYS A 118 35.48 41.58 -0.17
C LYS A 118 35.12 41.95 -1.61
N SER A 119 34.22 42.92 -1.77
CA SER A 119 34.01 43.55 -3.07
C SER A 119 35.35 44.14 -3.48
N VAL A 120 35.93 43.60 -4.56
CA VAL A 120 37.09 44.21 -5.22
C VAL A 120 36.56 45.51 -5.82
N THR A 121 36.89 46.64 -5.19
CA THR A 121 36.67 47.96 -5.78
C THR A 121 37.60 48.10 -6.97
N SER A 122 37.00 48.46 -8.10
CA SER A 122 37.58 48.65 -9.44
C SER A 122 38.78 49.60 -9.48
#